data_AF-A0A7Y5NH38-F1
#
_entry.id   AF-A0A7Y5NH38-F1
#
_cell.length_a   1.000
_cell.length_b   1.000
_cell.length_c   1.000
_cell.angle_alpha   90.00
_cell.angle_beta   90.00
_cell.angle_gamma   90.00
#
_symmetry.space_group_name_H-M   'P 1'
#
loop_
_entity.id
_entity.type
_entity.pdbx_description
1 polymer ?
#
loop_
_entity_poly.entity_id
_entity_poly.type
_entity_poly.pdbx_seq_one_letter_code
_entity_poly.pdbx_strand_id
1 'polypeptide(L)'
;MGLNRSRLELLQLGQKDTVLVTVQEVENLGAFQFDIMFDPAFLKLDSSSVALGNFLASSKRTATQIGPLFGRSSLRYKCSLGAVSSGNILGPHGSGALAVVVFEARALGTTTVEFKNALLTDIKGIRIKARTSQNLTPID
;
A
#
# COMPACT_ATOMS: atom_id res chain seq x y z
N MET A 1 29.85 13.09 8.62
CA MET A 1 30.56 11.85 8.23
C MET A 1 29.94 10.70 9.01
N GLY A 2 29.45 9.68 8.32
CA GLY A 2 28.74 8.54 8.89
C GLY A 2 28.04 7.77 7.77
N LEU A 3 28.81 6.97 7.04
CA LEU A 3 28.27 6.05 6.03
C LEU A 3 27.62 4.89 6.78
N ASN A 4 26.29 4.89 6.90
CA ASN A 4 25.60 3.70 7.37
C ASN A 4 25.46 2.75 6.17
N ARG A 5 26.37 1.78 6.08
CA ARG A 5 26.28 0.66 5.14
C ARG A 5 25.25 -0.33 5.70
N SER A 6 24.03 -0.32 5.17
CA SER A 6 23.12 -1.44 5.31
C SER A 6 23.53 -2.52 4.30
N ARG A 7 23.88 -3.70 4.80
CA ARG A 7 24.30 -4.89 4.05
C ARG A 7 23.38 -5.17 2.84
N LEU A 8 23.96 -5.42 1.66
CA LEU A 8 23.28 -6.03 0.50
C LEU A 8 22.78 -7.42 0.91
N GLU A 9 21.49 -7.58 1.18
CA GLU A 9 20.86 -8.89 1.21
C GLU A 9 20.13 -9.08 -0.10
N LEU A 10 20.75 -9.80 -1.04
CA LEU A 10 20.03 -10.46 -2.14
C LEU A 10 18.80 -11.11 -1.54
N LEU A 11 17.60 -10.74 -2.00
CA LEU A 11 16.37 -11.39 -1.56
C LEU A 11 16.53 -12.91 -1.62
N GLN A 12 16.53 -13.60 -0.49
CA GLN A 12 16.54 -15.06 -0.51
C GLN A 12 15.19 -15.57 -1.01
N LEU A 13 15.17 -16.68 -1.73
CA LEU A 13 13.92 -17.33 -2.13
C LEU A 13 13.05 -17.57 -0.88
N GLY A 14 11.82 -17.05 -0.89
CA GLY A 14 10.89 -17.11 0.25
C GLY A 14 11.08 -16.01 1.30
N GLN A 15 12.05 -15.11 1.16
CA GLN A 15 12.19 -13.94 2.04
C GLN A 15 10.97 -13.03 1.90
N LYS A 16 10.52 -12.50 3.03
CA LYS A 16 9.40 -11.57 3.09
C LYS A 16 9.89 -10.15 3.34
N ASP A 17 9.36 -9.21 2.58
CA ASP A 17 9.62 -7.77 2.76
C ASP A 17 8.31 -7.01 2.95
N THR A 18 8.33 -5.99 3.80
CA THR A 18 7.14 -5.24 4.21
C THR A 18 7.15 -3.84 3.62
N VAL A 19 6.17 -3.56 2.78
CA VAL A 19 5.92 -2.25 2.19
C VAL A 19 4.78 -1.55 2.92
N LEU A 20 5.09 -0.40 3.51
CA LEU A 20 4.11 0.49 4.13
C LEU A 20 3.58 1.48 3.10
N VAL A 21 2.27 1.44 2.86
CA VAL A 21 1.59 2.45 2.04
C VAL A 21 1.11 3.54 2.96
N THR A 22 1.64 4.75 2.78
CA THR A 22 1.33 5.90 3.63
C THR A 22 0.66 7.01 2.85
N VAL A 23 -0.05 7.87 3.57
CA VAL A 23 -0.60 9.11 3.09
C VAL A 23 0.02 10.27 3.84
N GLN A 24 0.09 11.43 3.21
CA GLN A 24 0.64 12.64 3.80
C GLN A 24 -0.33 13.80 3.63
N GLU A 25 -0.44 14.64 4.67
CA GLU A 25 -1.14 15.93 4.64
C GLU A 25 -2.59 15.86 4.11
N VAL A 26 -3.36 14.83 4.50
CA VAL A 26 -4.77 14.75 4.12
C VAL A 26 -5.68 15.43 5.13
N GLU A 27 -6.84 15.84 4.67
CA GLU A 27 -7.88 16.38 5.52
C GLU A 27 -9.14 15.53 5.42
N ASN A 28 -9.72 15.16 6.57
CA ASN A 28 -11.03 14.55 6.68
C ASN A 28 -11.19 13.27 5.83
N LEU A 29 -10.18 12.40 5.81
CA LEU A 29 -10.16 11.21 4.93
C LEU A 29 -11.32 10.26 5.26
N GLY A 30 -12.11 9.88 4.25
CA GLY A 30 -13.25 8.99 4.38
C GLY A 30 -13.03 7.61 3.77
N ALA A 31 -12.35 7.54 2.63
CA ALA A 31 -12.07 6.30 1.92
C ALA A 31 -10.82 6.43 1.05
N PHE A 32 -10.24 5.29 0.70
CA PHE A 32 -9.19 5.19 -0.31
C PHE A 32 -9.30 3.92 -1.14
N GLN A 33 -8.70 3.95 -2.33
CA GLN A 33 -8.38 2.79 -3.16
C GLN A 33 -7.04 3.02 -3.86
N PHE A 34 -6.28 1.96 -4.08
CA PHE A 34 -5.17 1.94 -5.02
C PHE A 34 -4.96 0.54 -5.60
N ASP A 35 -4.24 0.48 -6.71
CA ASP A 35 -3.79 -0.75 -7.34
C ASP A 35 -2.29 -0.92 -7.14
N ILE A 36 -1.87 -2.12 -6.77
CA ILE A 36 -0.48 -2.57 -6.73
C ILE A 36 -0.22 -3.43 -7.95
N MET A 37 0.76 -3.07 -8.76
CA MET A 37 1.21 -3.84 -9.92
C MET A 37 2.59 -4.44 -9.62
N PHE A 38 2.76 -5.74 -9.83
CA PHE A 38 4.03 -6.44 -9.60
C PHE A 38 4.24 -7.57 -10.60
N ASP A 39 5.47 -8.05 -10.73
CA ASP A 39 5.80 -9.22 -11.55
C ASP A 39 5.67 -10.50 -10.70
N PRO A 40 4.73 -11.42 -11.03
CA PRO A 40 4.54 -12.65 -10.28
C PRO A 40 5.69 -13.66 -10.40
N ALA A 41 6.63 -13.45 -11.35
CA ALA A 41 7.84 -14.26 -11.47
C ALA A 41 8.85 -13.96 -10.35
N PHE A 42 8.86 -12.73 -9.85
CA PHE A 42 9.79 -12.27 -8.81
C PHE A 42 9.13 -12.14 -7.44
N LEU A 43 7.86 -11.75 -7.38
CA LEU A 43 7.16 -11.52 -6.11
C LEU A 43 5.86 -12.30 -6.04
N LYS A 44 5.54 -12.73 -4.82
CA LYS A 44 4.25 -13.29 -4.44
C LYS A 44 3.59 -12.33 -3.45
N LEU A 45 2.30 -12.12 -3.65
CA LEU A 45 1.46 -11.39 -2.72
C LEU A 45 0.17 -12.17 -2.53
N ASP A 46 -0.06 -12.65 -1.31
CA ASP A 46 -1.28 -13.37 -0.94
C ASP A 46 -2.29 -12.42 -0.29
N SER A 47 -3.57 -12.81 -0.26
CA SER A 47 -4.62 -11.99 0.36
C SER A 47 -4.38 -11.74 1.85
N SER A 48 -3.82 -12.72 2.56
CA SER A 48 -3.45 -12.62 3.98
C SER A 48 -2.24 -11.71 4.24
N SER A 49 -1.50 -11.35 3.19
CA SER A 49 -0.32 -10.48 3.27
C SER A 49 -0.65 -9.00 3.06
N VAL A 50 -1.93 -8.65 2.95
CA VAL A 50 -2.41 -7.28 2.77
C VAL A 50 -3.34 -6.92 3.92
N ALA A 51 -2.92 -5.95 4.72
CA ALA A 51 -3.67 -5.48 5.88
C ALA A 51 -3.92 -3.98 5.83
N LEU A 52 -5.09 -3.55 6.28
CA LEU A 52 -5.46 -2.15 6.49
C LEU A 52 -4.60 -1.53 7.58
N GLY A 53 -4.03 -0.37 7.29
CA GLY A 53 -3.32 0.45 8.28
C GLY A 53 -4.29 1.18 9.21
N ASN A 54 -3.79 1.58 10.38
CA ASN A 54 -4.62 2.17 11.44
C ASN A 54 -5.10 3.60 11.14
N PHE A 55 -4.53 4.28 10.14
CA PHE A 55 -4.79 5.71 9.94
C PHE A 55 -6.27 6.01 9.71
N LEU A 56 -6.97 5.22 8.88
CA LEU A 56 -8.38 5.44 8.55
C LEU A 56 -9.32 5.31 9.78
N ALA A 57 -8.92 4.54 10.80
CA ALA A 57 -9.65 4.39 12.06
C ALA A 57 -9.17 5.34 13.18
N SER A 58 -8.10 6.11 12.95
CA SER A 58 -7.45 6.91 14.00
C SER A 58 -8.33 8.03 14.58
N SER A 59 -9.37 8.45 13.85
CA SER A 59 -10.36 9.42 14.36
C SER A 59 -11.49 8.77 15.17
N LYS A 60 -11.41 7.47 15.51
CA LYS A 60 -12.45 6.64 16.14
C LYS A 60 -13.64 6.29 15.22
N ARG A 61 -13.49 6.50 13.92
CA ARG A 61 -14.40 5.95 12.91
C ARG A 61 -14.16 4.45 12.77
N THR A 62 -15.18 3.70 12.36
CA THR A 62 -15.03 2.29 12.02
C THR A 62 -14.51 2.19 10.59
N ALA A 63 -13.32 1.63 10.40
CA ALA A 63 -12.74 1.40 9.09
C ALA A 63 -12.98 -0.05 8.63
N THR A 64 -13.33 -0.22 7.36
CA THR A 64 -13.58 -1.52 6.75
C THR A 64 -12.74 -1.65 5.50
N GLN A 65 -11.90 -2.70 5.46
CA GLN A 65 -11.13 -3.05 4.28
C GLN A 65 -12.04 -3.62 3.18
N ILE A 66 -11.79 -3.22 1.95
CA ILE A 66 -12.42 -3.77 0.74
C ILE A 66 -11.31 -4.40 -0.11
N GLY A 67 -11.41 -5.70 -0.35
CA GLY A 67 -10.35 -6.49 -0.98
C GLY A 67 -9.35 -7.08 0.02
N PRO A 68 -8.16 -7.52 -0.44
CA PRO A 68 -7.62 -7.32 -1.78
C PRO A 68 -8.34 -8.14 -2.86
N LEU A 69 -8.48 -7.55 -4.06
CA LEU A 69 -8.90 -8.26 -5.26
C LEU A 69 -7.69 -8.44 -6.19
N PHE A 70 -7.39 -9.69 -6.53
CA PHE A 70 -6.33 -10.02 -7.47
C PHE A 70 -6.87 -10.14 -8.90
N GLY A 71 -6.09 -9.64 -9.85
CA GLY A 71 -6.33 -9.78 -11.27
C GLY A 71 -5.02 -9.79 -12.06
N ARG A 72 -5.11 -10.09 -13.35
CA ARG A 72 -3.95 -10.06 -14.25
C ARG A 72 -4.07 -8.90 -15.22
N SER A 73 -2.97 -8.20 -15.46
CA SER A 73 -2.86 -7.14 -16.45
C SER A 73 -1.61 -7.42 -17.29
N SER A 74 -1.82 -8.05 -18.45
CA SER A 74 -0.76 -8.57 -19.31
C SER A 74 0.20 -9.50 -18.55
N LEU A 75 1.49 -9.15 -18.46
CA LEU A 75 2.52 -9.91 -17.75
C LEU A 75 2.59 -9.60 -16.26
N ARG A 76 1.85 -8.60 -15.76
CA ARG A 76 1.88 -8.18 -14.36
C ARG A 76 0.64 -8.62 -13.60
N TYR A 77 0.80 -8.87 -12.32
CA TYR A 77 -0.29 -9.08 -11.39
C TYR A 77 -0.74 -7.74 -10.82
N LYS A 78 -2.06 -7.59 -10.69
CA LYS A 78 -2.72 -6.45 -10.08
C LYS A 78 -3.37 -6.88 -8.77
N CYS A 79 -3.05 -6.21 -7.67
CA CYS A 79 -3.74 -6.33 -6.40
C CYS A 79 -4.44 -5.00 -6.10
N SER A 80 -5.77 -4.98 -6.09
CA SER A 80 -6.57 -3.78 -5.80
C SER A 80 -6.97 -3.80 -4.34
N LEU A 81 -6.61 -2.76 -3.58
CA LEU A 81 -6.97 -2.59 -2.18
C LEU A 81 -7.74 -1.28 -2.01
N GLY A 82 -8.82 -1.32 -1.23
CA GLY A 82 -9.45 -0.12 -0.74
C GLY A 82 -9.89 -0.26 0.70
N ALA A 83 -10.33 0.84 1.28
CA ALA A 83 -11.02 0.85 2.54
C ALA A 83 -11.95 2.07 2.64
N VAL A 84 -13.01 1.91 3.41
CA VAL A 84 -14.00 2.95 3.69
C VAL A 84 -14.17 3.09 5.19
N SER A 85 -14.56 4.27 5.65
CA SER A 85 -14.88 4.51 7.07
C SER A 85 -16.32 4.96 7.28
N SER A 86 -16.95 4.46 8.34
CA SER A 86 -18.28 4.86 8.78
C SER A 86 -18.25 5.47 10.19
N GLY A 87 -19.24 6.31 10.48
CA GLY A 87 -19.36 7.03 11.76
C GLY A 87 -19.80 8.49 11.59
N ASN A 88 -20.04 9.17 12.71
CA ASN A 88 -20.64 10.51 12.77
C ASN A 88 -19.65 11.63 13.16
N ILE A 89 -18.35 11.33 13.14
CA ILE A 89 -17.25 12.25 13.46
C ILE A 89 -16.37 12.48 12.22
N LEU A 90 -15.57 13.55 12.19
CA LEU A 90 -14.67 13.82 11.07
C LEU A 90 -13.69 12.66 10.82
N GLY A 91 -13.29 12.51 9.55
CA GLY A 91 -12.21 11.63 9.14
C GLY A 91 -10.87 12.10 9.72
N PRO A 92 -9.85 11.24 9.76
CA PRO A 92 -8.52 11.63 10.19
C PRO A 92 -7.91 12.71 9.29
N HIS A 93 -7.09 13.56 9.91
CA HIS A 93 -6.28 14.59 9.27
C HIS A 93 -4.79 14.28 9.47
N GLY A 94 -3.93 14.75 8.57
CA GLY A 94 -2.49 14.61 8.64
C GLY A 94 -1.95 13.42 7.84
N SER A 95 -0.96 12.73 8.39
CA SER A 95 -0.19 11.69 7.70
C SER A 95 -0.28 10.36 8.46
N GLY A 96 -0.24 9.23 7.75
CA GLY A 96 -0.25 7.91 8.40
C GLY A 96 -0.33 6.74 7.44
N ALA A 97 -0.27 5.53 7.98
CA ALA A 97 -0.30 4.29 7.21
C ALA A 97 -1.74 3.93 6.77
N LEU A 98 -1.93 3.78 5.46
CA LEU A 98 -3.14 3.29 4.84
C LEU A 98 -3.16 1.76 4.73
N ALA A 99 -2.01 1.14 4.46
CA ALA A 99 -1.92 -0.31 4.33
C ALA A 99 -0.52 -0.83 4.67
N VAL A 100 -0.48 -2.09 5.08
CA VAL A 100 0.73 -2.89 5.25
C VAL A 100 0.66 -4.03 4.24
N VAL A 101 1.67 -4.13 3.38
CA VAL A 101 1.73 -5.12 2.31
C VAL A 101 3.01 -5.92 2.48
N VAL A 102 2.90 -7.24 2.57
CA VAL A 102 4.05 -8.14 2.71
C VAL A 102 4.25 -8.91 1.42
N PHE A 103 5.34 -8.64 0.72
CA PHE A 103 5.73 -9.41 -0.45
C PHE A 103 6.62 -10.58 -0.05
N GLU A 104 6.52 -11.69 -0.76
CA GLU A 104 7.42 -12.84 -0.65
C GLU A 104 8.22 -12.99 -1.95
N ALA A 105 9.54 -13.09 -1.86
CA ALA A 105 10.43 -13.23 -3.02
C ALA A 105 10.34 -14.65 -3.62
N ARG A 106 10.13 -14.72 -4.94
CA ARG A 106 10.02 -15.96 -5.73
C ARG A 106 11.19 -16.22 -6.66
N ALA A 107 12.00 -15.22 -6.93
CA ALA A 107 13.20 -15.35 -7.72
C ALA A 107 14.23 -14.33 -7.24
N LEU A 108 15.50 -14.66 -7.48
CA LEU A 108 16.60 -13.72 -7.29
C LEU A 108 16.57 -12.67 -8.40
N GLY A 109 16.93 -11.43 -8.07
CA GLY A 109 17.03 -10.32 -9.02
C GLY A 109 16.11 -9.16 -8.67
N THR A 110 16.13 -8.13 -9.51
CA THR A 110 15.43 -6.87 -9.27
C THR A 110 14.06 -6.86 -9.96
N THR A 111 13.06 -6.32 -9.28
CA THR A 111 11.75 -6.05 -9.87
C THR A 111 11.17 -4.75 -9.35
N THR A 112 10.16 -4.23 -10.04
CA THR A 112 9.50 -2.98 -9.68
C THR A 112 8.08 -3.24 -9.20
N VAL A 113 7.71 -2.64 -8.08
CA VAL A 113 6.32 -2.53 -7.62
C VAL A 113 5.79 -1.16 -8.04
N GLU A 114 4.61 -1.10 -8.65
CA GLU A 114 3.97 0.17 -9.01
C GLU A 114 2.63 0.34 -8.32
N PHE A 115 2.43 1.51 -7.73
CA PHE A 115 1.15 1.99 -7.22
C PHE A 115 0.46 2.84 -8.28
N LYS A 116 -0.77 2.45 -8.65
CA LYS A 116 -1.59 3.12 -9.67
C LYS A 116 -3.01 3.35 -9.16
N ASN A 117 -3.75 4.17 -9.92
CA ASN A 117 -5.17 4.42 -9.70
C ASN A 117 -5.53 4.82 -8.27
N ALA A 118 -4.63 5.57 -7.61
CA ALA A 118 -4.86 6.05 -6.26
C ALA A 118 -6.06 7.01 -6.26
N LEU A 119 -7.07 6.69 -5.46
CA LEU A 119 -8.26 7.49 -5.24
C LEU A 119 -8.45 7.67 -3.74
N LEU A 120 -8.55 8.91 -3.30
CA LEU A 120 -8.88 9.28 -1.93
C LEU A 120 -10.13 10.14 -1.95
N THR A 121 -11.01 9.97 -0.97
CA THR A 121 -12.16 10.84 -0.76
C THR A 121 -12.27 11.28 0.68
N ASP A 122 -12.92 12.41 0.92
CA ASP A 122 -13.36 12.79 2.25
C ASP A 122 -14.55 11.92 2.72
N ILE A 123 -15.03 12.15 3.95
CA ILE A 123 -16.19 11.43 4.50
C ILE A 123 -17.51 11.67 3.75
N LYS A 124 -17.58 12.68 2.85
CA LYS A 124 -18.73 13.00 2.01
C LYS A 124 -18.61 12.41 0.60
N GLY A 125 -17.52 11.68 0.31
CA GLY A 125 -17.23 11.12 -1.01
C GLY A 125 -16.64 12.13 -2.00
N ILE A 126 -16.26 13.33 -1.54
CA ILE A 126 -15.59 14.33 -2.38
C ILE A 126 -14.13 13.91 -2.57
N ARG A 127 -13.66 13.89 -3.81
CA ARG A 127 -12.30 13.45 -4.14
C ARG A 127 -11.26 14.41 -3.53
N ILE A 128 -10.30 13.83 -2.82
CA ILE A 128 -9.11 14.52 -2.34
C ILE A 128 -8.04 14.39 -3.42
N LYS A 129 -7.47 15.51 -3.86
CA LYS A 129 -6.40 15.50 -4.86
C LYS A 129 -5.10 14.97 -4.23
N ALA A 130 -4.70 13.77 -4.61
CA ALA A 130 -3.45 13.15 -4.16
C ALA A 130 -2.39 13.15 -5.27
N ARG A 131 -1.12 13.17 -4.88
CA ARG A 131 0.00 12.81 -5.75
C ARG A 131 0.58 11.50 -5.25
N THR A 132 0.84 10.57 -6.16
CA THR A 132 1.52 9.32 -5.82
C THR A 132 3.03 9.54 -5.95
N SER A 133 3.76 9.32 -4.86
CA SER A 133 5.22 9.25 -4.85
C SER A 133 5.64 7.85 -4.39
N GLN A 134 6.57 7.22 -5.13
CA GLN A 134 7.12 5.93 -4.77
C GLN A 134 8.56 6.12 -4.31
N ASN A 135 8.82 5.90 -3.03
CA ASN A 135 10.16 5.69 -2.51
C ASN A 135 10.34 4.19 -2.35
N LEU A 136 10.53 3.48 -3.46
CA LEU A 136 10.92 2.09 -3.43
C LEU A 136 12.43 2.05 -3.56
N THR A 137 13.10 1.51 -2.54
CA THR A 137 14.45 1.01 -2.74
C THR A 137 14.36 -0.19 -3.67
N PRO A 138 15.20 -0.26 -4.73
CA PRO A 138 15.36 -1.49 -5.49
C PRO A 138 15.60 -2.62 -4.50
N ILE A 139 14.88 -3.73 -4.69
CA ILE A 139 15.20 -4.92 -3.93
C ILE A 139 16.34 -5.60 -4.70
N ASP A 140 17.57 -5.33 -4.26
CA ASP A 140 18.83 -5.86 -4.82
C ASP A 140 19.07 -7.32 -4.42
#